data_AF-A0A9D7H097-F1
#
_entry.id   AF-A0A9D7H097-F1
#
_cell.length_a   1.000
_cell.length_b   1.000
_cell.length_c   1.000
_cell.angle_alpha   90.00
_cell.angle_beta   90.00
_cell.angle_gamma   90.00
#
_symmetry.space_group_name_H-M   'P 1'
#
loop_
_entity.id
_entity.type
_entity.pdbx_description
1 polymer ?
#
loop_
_entity_poly.entity_id
_entity_poly.type
_entity_poly.pdbx_seq_one_letter_code
_entity_poly.pdbx_strand_id
1 'polypeptide(L)'
;MLPRKIWLLALGTTSAAATALVLVAACSQPPETSFGNPAGLRRDNIPGEGGVEKLICTGVAISDGGGGGGGDGGNCAVSFSRDLFPLVTGPWKCVDAKCHGGTSPPTISGANAAAAYASMAAYTIKGSPHPYINPDGGGEPEKSDFLCNMLSQCGQGMPQSSPTVPSRAATKDEACRIDAWLRCGAPNN
;
A
#
# COMPACT_ATOMS: atom_id res chain seq x y z
N MET A 1 44.90 23.95 53.03
CA MET A 1 45.45 23.09 54.10
C MET A 1 44.74 21.74 54.06
N LEU A 2 45.53 20.67 54.17
CA LEU A 2 45.31 19.21 54.01
C LEU A 2 44.20 18.57 54.89
N PRO A 3 43.88 17.23 54.80
CA PRO A 3 44.53 16.16 54.02
C PRO A 3 43.63 15.13 53.28
N ARG A 4 44.33 14.41 52.38
CA ARG A 4 44.11 13.05 51.83
C ARG A 4 43.48 12.02 52.79
N LYS A 5 42.76 11.03 52.24
CA LYS A 5 42.95 9.61 52.60
C LYS A 5 42.64 8.64 51.45
N ILE A 6 43.58 7.73 51.29
CA ILE A 6 43.75 6.65 50.32
C ILE A 6 42.99 5.42 50.82
N TRP A 7 42.39 4.62 49.92
CA TRP A 7 42.33 3.16 50.06
C TRP A 7 42.47 2.48 48.69
N LEU A 8 43.66 1.96 48.45
CA LEU A 8 43.95 0.87 47.54
C LEU A 8 43.45 -0.43 48.17
N LEU A 9 42.77 -1.28 47.41
CA LEU A 9 42.77 -2.73 47.63
C LEU A 9 42.66 -3.43 46.28
N ALA A 10 43.76 -4.09 45.92
CA ALA A 10 43.95 -5.00 44.80
C ALA A 10 43.31 -6.37 45.10
N LEU A 11 43.02 -7.14 44.04
CA LEU A 11 42.91 -8.61 43.91
C LEU A 11 41.99 -8.84 42.69
N GLY A 12 42.46 -9.23 41.50
CA GLY A 12 43.29 -10.39 41.21
C GLY A 12 42.38 -11.53 40.76
N THR A 13 42.17 -11.70 39.45
CA THR A 13 41.78 -12.98 38.84
C THR A 13 42.28 -13.03 37.38
N THR A 14 43.37 -13.75 37.19
CA THR A 14 43.82 -14.26 35.90
C THR A 14 42.82 -15.30 35.40
N SER A 15 42.06 -14.99 34.35
CA SER A 15 41.28 -15.98 33.61
C SER A 15 41.96 -16.25 32.28
N ALA A 16 42.55 -17.43 32.16
CA ALA A 16 43.07 -17.96 30.91
C ALA A 16 41.91 -18.14 29.91
N ALA A 17 41.92 -17.38 28.82
CA ALA A 17 41.00 -17.58 27.71
C ALA A 17 41.44 -18.81 26.91
N ALA A 18 40.92 -19.97 27.28
CA ALA A 18 40.93 -21.14 26.41
C ALA A 18 39.97 -20.89 25.24
N THR A 19 40.52 -20.69 24.05
CA THR A 19 39.78 -20.50 22.80
C THR A 19 39.14 -21.84 22.42
N ALA A 20 37.93 -22.09 22.92
CA ALA A 20 37.12 -23.20 22.45
C ALA A 20 36.61 -22.85 21.04
N LEU A 21 37.07 -23.62 20.05
CA LEU A 21 36.53 -23.63 18.69
C LEU A 21 35.01 -23.85 18.76
N VAL A 22 34.23 -22.78 18.53
CA VAL A 22 32.82 -22.92 18.20
C VAL A 22 32.77 -23.37 16.75
N LEU A 23 32.45 -24.65 16.53
CA LEU A 23 31.96 -25.16 15.26
C LEU A 23 30.68 -24.40 14.94
N VAL A 24 30.81 -23.32 14.16
CA VAL A 24 29.71 -22.63 13.51
C VAL A 24 29.17 -23.59 12.45
N ALA A 25 28.28 -24.50 12.87
CA ALA A 25 27.28 -25.06 11.97
C ALA A 25 26.29 -23.93 11.62
N ALA A 26 26.77 -22.97 10.83
CA ALA A 26 25.91 -22.07 10.09
C ALA A 26 25.20 -22.94 9.06
N CYS A 27 24.06 -23.50 9.47
CA CYS A 27 23.09 -24.04 8.54
C CYS A 27 22.80 -22.94 7.53
N SER A 28 23.30 -23.20 6.34
CA SER A 28 23.12 -22.47 5.11
C SER A 28 21.63 -22.27 4.86
N GLN A 29 21.06 -21.16 5.31
CA GLN A 29 19.87 -20.66 4.66
C GLN A 29 20.36 -19.94 3.41
N PRO A 30 19.98 -20.38 2.20
CA PRO A 30 20.26 -19.58 1.01
C PRO A 30 19.71 -18.17 1.28
N PRO A 31 20.40 -17.10 0.85
CA PRO A 31 19.82 -15.77 0.98
C PRO A 31 18.43 -15.85 0.35
N GLU A 32 17.40 -15.55 1.14
CA GLU A 32 16.05 -15.32 0.63
C GLU A 32 16.20 -14.20 -0.39
N THR A 33 16.34 -14.56 -1.66
CA THR A 33 16.31 -13.62 -2.77
C THR A 33 14.89 -13.09 -2.75
N SER A 34 14.71 -11.94 -2.10
CA SER A 34 13.48 -11.17 -2.16
C SER A 34 13.34 -10.69 -3.60
N PHE A 35 12.66 -11.49 -4.42
CA PHE A 35 12.36 -11.20 -5.83
C PHE A 35 11.27 -10.11 -5.92
N GLY A 36 11.44 -9.00 -5.22
CA GLY A 36 10.49 -7.89 -5.20
C GLY A 36 9.04 -8.33 -4.93
N ASN A 37 8.10 -7.47 -5.29
CA ASN A 37 6.69 -7.81 -5.25
C ASN A 37 6.42 -8.92 -6.30
N PRO A 38 5.75 -10.05 -5.96
CA PRO A 38 5.37 -11.06 -6.96
C PRO A 38 4.46 -10.52 -8.08
N ALA A 39 3.85 -9.34 -7.91
CA ALA A 39 3.20 -8.61 -9.01
C ALA A 39 4.18 -8.14 -10.11
N GLY A 40 5.47 -7.96 -9.79
CA GLY A 40 6.54 -7.60 -10.73
C GLY A 40 6.92 -8.72 -11.71
N LEU A 41 6.51 -9.96 -11.43
CA LEU A 41 6.74 -11.13 -12.30
C LEU A 41 5.50 -11.49 -13.14
N ARG A 42 4.46 -10.66 -13.15
CA ARG A 42 3.35 -10.85 -14.09
C ARG A 42 3.83 -10.64 -15.51
N ARG A 43 3.23 -11.37 -16.45
CA ARG A 43 3.52 -11.32 -17.90
C ARG A 43 3.51 -9.89 -18.44
N ASP A 44 2.71 -9.04 -17.80
CA ASP A 44 2.51 -7.61 -18.06
C ASP A 44 3.74 -6.74 -17.75
N ASN A 45 4.72 -7.23 -16.97
CA ASN A 45 5.95 -6.53 -16.57
C ASN A 45 7.21 -7.04 -17.31
N ILE A 46 7.06 -7.89 -18.34
CA ILE A 46 8.19 -8.36 -19.16
C ILE A 46 8.51 -7.27 -20.21
N PRO A 47 9.74 -6.69 -20.21
CA PRO A 47 10.14 -5.70 -21.20
C PRO A 47 10.08 -6.29 -22.62
N GLY A 48 9.22 -5.73 -23.48
CA GLY A 48 9.14 -6.07 -24.91
C GLY A 48 7.79 -6.63 -25.38
N GLU A 49 6.97 -7.23 -24.51
CA GLU A 49 5.65 -7.78 -24.88
C GLU A 49 4.50 -7.37 -23.96
N GLY A 50 4.78 -6.69 -22.84
CA GLY A 50 3.77 -6.21 -21.88
C GLY A 50 3.08 -4.93 -22.34
N GLY A 51 2.23 -5.00 -23.36
CA GLY A 51 1.17 -4.02 -23.50
C GLY A 51 0.25 -4.17 -22.30
N VAL A 52 -0.02 -3.10 -21.55
CA VAL A 52 -1.02 -3.11 -20.46
C VAL A 52 -2.32 -3.69 -20.98
N GLU A 53 -2.62 -4.94 -20.65
CA GLU A 53 -3.88 -5.55 -21.05
C GLU A 53 -4.99 -4.69 -20.42
N LYS A 54 -5.82 -4.10 -21.28
CA LYS A 54 -6.86 -3.17 -20.83
C LYS A 54 -7.71 -3.89 -19.79
N LEU A 55 -8.00 -3.25 -18.66
CA LEU A 55 -8.92 -3.80 -17.68
C LEU A 55 -10.30 -3.97 -18.34
N ILE A 56 -10.71 -5.21 -18.59
CA ILE A 56 -12.03 -5.53 -19.13
C ILE A 56 -12.96 -5.93 -17.99
N CYS A 57 -13.88 -5.04 -17.65
CA CYS A 57 -14.90 -5.23 -16.63
C CYS A 57 -16.22 -5.61 -17.29
N THR A 58 -16.55 -6.90 -17.26
CA THR A 58 -17.87 -7.40 -17.67
C THR A 58 -18.61 -7.85 -16.41
N GLY A 59 -19.83 -7.35 -16.18
CA GLY A 59 -20.69 -7.82 -15.09
C GLY A 59 -20.66 -7.05 -13.77
N VAL A 60 -19.78 -6.05 -13.58
CA VAL A 60 -20.05 -5.02 -12.57
C VAL A 60 -21.11 -4.10 -13.16
N ALA A 61 -22.17 -3.79 -12.42
CA ALA A 61 -23.18 -2.82 -12.85
C ALA A 61 -22.50 -1.46 -13.00
N ILE A 62 -21.94 -1.19 -14.18
CA ILE A 62 -21.53 0.14 -14.59
C ILE A 62 -22.85 0.81 -14.93
N SER A 63 -23.37 1.62 -14.00
CA SER A 63 -24.41 2.57 -14.37
C SER A 63 -23.77 3.43 -15.46
N ASP A 64 -24.19 3.25 -16.72
CA ASP A 64 -23.73 4.03 -17.88
C ASP A 64 -24.23 5.49 -17.77
N GLY A 65 -23.89 6.16 -16.67
CA GLY A 65 -24.09 7.58 -16.44
C GLY A 65 -23.13 8.39 -17.30
N GLY A 66 -23.22 8.23 -18.62
CA GLY A 66 -22.76 9.22 -19.55
C GLY A 66 -23.61 10.47 -19.37
N GLY A 67 -23.01 11.55 -18.86
CA GLY A 67 -23.69 12.84 -18.76
C GLY A 67 -23.21 13.64 -17.57
N GLY A 68 -22.35 14.62 -17.84
CA GLY A 68 -21.75 15.47 -16.84
C GLY A 68 -22.74 16.29 -16.01
N GLY A 69 -22.17 16.90 -14.96
CA GLY A 69 -22.86 17.82 -14.08
C GLY A 69 -22.53 17.48 -12.64
N GLY A 70 -21.59 18.25 -12.08
CA GLY A 70 -21.38 18.27 -10.64
C GLY A 70 -22.70 18.59 -9.93
N GLY A 71 -22.99 17.82 -8.88
CA GLY A 71 -24.18 17.99 -8.05
C GLY A 71 -24.76 16.66 -7.63
N ASP A 72 -24.64 16.37 -6.34
CA ASP A 72 -25.43 15.38 -5.60
C ASP A 72 -25.37 13.94 -6.10
N GLY A 73 -24.26 13.27 -5.77
CA GLY A 73 -24.20 11.83 -5.43
C GLY A 73 -25.20 10.93 -6.16
N GLY A 74 -25.16 10.92 -7.49
CA GLY A 74 -25.99 10.04 -8.31
C GLY A 74 -25.86 8.58 -7.87
N ASN A 75 -26.89 7.76 -8.15
CA ASN A 75 -26.97 6.34 -7.78
C ASN A 75 -25.84 5.50 -8.42
N CYS A 76 -24.62 5.62 -7.88
CA CYS A 76 -23.51 4.75 -8.22
C CYS A 76 -23.77 3.37 -7.62
N ALA A 77 -23.68 2.35 -8.46
CA ALA A 77 -23.81 0.97 -8.00
C ALA A 77 -22.72 0.61 -6.97
N VAL A 78 -21.53 1.21 -7.10
CA VAL A 78 -20.42 1.07 -6.15
C VAL A 78 -20.36 2.29 -5.24
N SER A 79 -20.29 2.05 -3.93
CA SER A 79 -20.09 3.08 -2.91
C SER A 79 -18.73 2.96 -2.26
N PHE A 80 -18.09 4.10 -1.94
CA PHE A 80 -16.81 4.06 -1.25
C PHE A 80 -16.96 3.43 0.14
N SER A 81 -17.92 3.90 0.93
CA SER A 81 -18.13 3.45 2.31
C SER A 81 -18.51 1.97 2.42
N ARG A 82 -19.34 1.48 1.50
CA ARG A 82 -19.86 0.11 1.51
C ARG A 82 -18.94 -0.89 0.81
N ASP A 83 -18.38 -0.53 -0.35
CA ASP A 83 -17.74 -1.50 -1.24
C ASP A 83 -16.21 -1.41 -1.23
N LEU A 84 -15.63 -0.23 -1.02
CA LEU A 84 -14.17 -0.02 -1.10
C LEU A 84 -13.52 0.13 0.27
N PHE A 85 -14.13 0.85 1.21
CA PHE A 85 -13.58 1.06 2.55
C PHE A 85 -13.35 -0.24 3.34
N PRO A 86 -14.22 -1.27 3.26
CA PRO A 86 -13.93 -2.57 3.86
C PRO A 86 -12.70 -3.25 3.23
N LEU A 87 -12.39 -2.98 1.95
CA LEU A 87 -11.19 -3.48 1.29
C LEU A 87 -9.95 -2.75 1.80
N VAL A 88 -10.01 -1.41 1.85
CA VAL A 88 -8.96 -0.50 2.36
C VAL A 88 -8.54 -0.87 3.78
N THR A 89 -9.50 -1.19 4.65
CA THR A 89 -9.25 -1.53 6.06
C THR A 89 -9.03 -3.03 6.31
N GLY A 90 -9.57 -3.89 5.44
CA GLY A 90 -9.50 -5.33 5.54
C GLY A 90 -8.35 -5.93 4.74
N PRO A 91 -8.60 -6.58 3.58
CA PRO A 91 -7.61 -7.35 2.83
C PRO A 91 -6.46 -6.52 2.26
N TRP A 92 -6.65 -5.22 1.99
CA TRP A 92 -5.60 -4.37 1.46
C TRP A 92 -4.70 -3.78 2.54
N LYS A 93 -5.17 -3.75 3.79
CA LYS A 93 -4.40 -3.26 4.94
C LYS A 93 -3.78 -1.87 4.72
N CYS A 94 -4.44 -1.02 3.93
CA CYS A 94 -3.91 0.32 3.63
C CYS A 94 -3.72 1.10 4.94
N VAL A 95 -4.68 1.02 5.85
CA VAL A 95 -4.65 1.73 7.15
C VAL A 95 -3.87 1.01 8.25
N ASP A 96 -3.05 0.00 7.91
CA ASP A 96 -2.17 -0.60 8.91
C ASP A 96 -1.11 0.42 9.35
N ALA A 97 -0.83 0.49 10.65
CA ALA A 97 0.09 1.46 11.23
C ALA A 97 1.51 1.39 10.65
N LYS A 98 1.93 0.23 10.14
CA LYS A 98 3.24 0.03 9.50
C LYS A 98 3.25 0.45 8.03
N CYS A 99 2.07 0.63 7.44
CA CYS A 99 1.88 1.15 6.10
C CYS A 99 1.34 2.57 6.21
N HIS A 100 0.11 2.84 5.77
CA HIS A 100 -0.43 4.20 5.71
C HIS A 100 -1.24 4.62 6.95
N GLY A 101 -1.52 3.72 7.90
CA GLY A 101 -2.28 4.06 9.11
C GLY A 101 -1.48 4.77 10.21
N GLY A 102 -0.16 4.83 10.05
CA GLY A 102 0.75 5.50 10.97
C GLY A 102 1.21 6.84 10.40
N THR A 103 2.53 7.05 10.40
CA THR A 103 3.15 8.28 9.92
C THR A 103 3.68 8.18 8.49
N SER A 104 3.63 7.01 7.86
CA SER A 104 4.14 6.84 6.50
C SER A 104 3.22 7.54 5.49
N PRO A 105 3.74 8.37 4.58
CA PRO A 105 2.94 9.07 3.60
C PRO A 105 2.48 8.17 2.43
N PRO A 106 1.28 8.42 1.86
CA PRO A 106 0.23 9.23 2.47
C PRO A 106 -0.29 8.57 3.75
N THR A 107 -0.57 9.35 4.78
CA THR A 107 -1.29 8.84 5.95
C THR A 107 -2.77 8.70 5.61
N ILE A 108 -3.31 7.49 5.76
CA ILE A 108 -4.71 7.15 5.53
C ILE A 108 -5.39 6.87 6.87
N SER A 109 -6.38 7.70 7.21
CA SER A 109 -7.17 7.50 8.43
C SER A 109 -8.06 6.27 8.31
N GLY A 110 -7.92 5.32 9.24
CA GLY A 110 -8.83 4.17 9.37
C GLY A 110 -10.08 4.44 10.22
N ALA A 111 -10.30 5.67 10.70
CA ALA A 111 -11.34 5.98 11.67
C ALA A 111 -12.77 5.75 11.13
N ASN A 112 -12.99 6.09 9.86
CA ASN A 112 -14.24 5.88 9.14
C ASN A 112 -14.01 6.10 7.63
N ALA A 113 -15.01 5.73 6.82
CA ALA A 113 -14.94 5.84 5.36
C ALA A 113 -14.65 7.28 4.90
N ALA A 114 -15.32 8.28 5.46
CA ALA A 114 -15.14 9.67 5.06
C ALA A 114 -13.71 10.17 5.32
N ALA A 115 -13.10 9.79 6.45
CA ALA A 115 -11.74 10.16 6.78
C ALA A 115 -10.71 9.45 5.87
N ALA A 116 -10.91 8.17 5.57
CA ALA A 116 -10.05 7.44 4.63
C ALA A 116 -10.13 8.03 3.22
N TYR A 117 -11.34 8.32 2.75
CA TYR A 117 -11.58 8.98 1.48
C TYR A 117 -10.86 10.33 1.42
N ALA A 118 -11.04 11.18 2.44
CA ALA A 118 -10.40 12.50 2.49
C ALA A 118 -8.87 12.41 2.46
N SER A 119 -8.27 11.47 3.22
CA SER A 119 -6.82 11.20 3.17
C SER A 119 -6.34 10.83 1.77
N MET A 120 -7.06 9.92 1.10
CA MET A 120 -6.70 9.42 -0.23
C MET A 120 -6.91 10.49 -1.31
N ALA A 121 -8.01 11.25 -1.24
CA ALA A 121 -8.33 12.29 -2.21
C ALA A 121 -7.39 13.50 -2.11
N ALA A 122 -6.84 13.76 -0.93
CA ALA A 122 -5.83 14.81 -0.72
C ALA A 122 -4.43 14.44 -1.25
N TYR A 123 -4.22 13.18 -1.67
CA TYR A 123 -2.91 12.70 -2.11
C TYR A 123 -2.70 12.85 -3.61
N THR A 124 -1.43 12.98 -4.00
CA THR A 124 -0.97 12.95 -5.39
C THR A 124 0.37 12.23 -5.39
N ILE A 125 0.55 11.26 -6.29
CA ILE A 125 1.84 10.59 -6.43
C ILE A 125 2.85 11.63 -6.93
N LYS A 126 4.00 11.73 -6.26
CA LYS A 126 5.03 12.69 -6.64
C LYS A 126 5.45 12.49 -8.10
N GLY A 127 5.23 13.51 -8.92
CA GLY A 127 5.56 13.48 -10.36
C GLY A 127 4.44 12.94 -11.25
N SER A 128 3.32 12.48 -10.70
CA SER A 128 2.12 12.21 -11.48
C SER A 128 1.40 13.52 -11.83
N PRO A 129 0.87 13.66 -13.05
CA PRO A 129 -0.01 14.78 -13.41
C PRO A 129 -1.45 14.58 -12.94
N HIS A 130 -1.76 13.43 -12.33
CA HIS A 130 -3.11 13.03 -11.94
C HIS A 130 -3.28 13.05 -10.42
N PRO A 131 -4.45 13.42 -9.90
CA PRO A 131 -4.75 13.25 -8.49
C PRO A 131 -4.91 11.75 -8.15
N TYR A 132 -4.77 11.40 -6.87
CA TYR A 132 -4.93 10.00 -6.47
C TYR A 132 -6.36 9.52 -6.66
N ILE A 133 -7.32 10.25 -6.11
CA ILE A 133 -8.73 10.14 -6.49
C ILE A 133 -9.08 11.42 -7.24
N ASN A 134 -9.72 11.30 -8.41
CA ASN A 134 -10.21 12.46 -9.15
C ASN A 134 -11.27 13.21 -8.32
N PRO A 135 -11.04 14.48 -7.94
CA PRO A 135 -12.09 15.28 -7.33
C PRO A 135 -13.23 15.51 -8.34
N ASP A 136 -14.44 15.69 -7.83
CA ASP A 136 -15.63 16.13 -8.59
C ASP A 136 -16.00 15.32 -9.82
N GLY A 137 -15.93 14.00 -9.74
CA GLY A 137 -16.72 13.23 -10.68
C GLY A 137 -15.99 12.76 -11.93
N GLY A 138 -14.65 12.80 -11.96
CA GLY A 138 -13.86 12.46 -13.14
C GLY A 138 -14.13 11.04 -13.64
N GLY A 139 -15.12 10.88 -14.51
CA GLY A 139 -15.61 9.63 -15.10
C GLY A 139 -14.64 8.93 -16.05
N GLU A 140 -13.35 9.26 -15.91
CA GLU A 140 -12.20 8.78 -16.65
C GLU A 140 -11.25 8.10 -15.64
N PRO A 141 -11.46 6.81 -15.35
CA PRO A 141 -10.63 6.07 -14.38
C PRO A 141 -9.15 6.08 -14.71
N GLU A 142 -8.78 6.21 -15.99
CA GLU A 142 -7.41 6.32 -16.46
C GLU A 142 -6.70 7.61 -15.99
N LYS A 143 -7.45 8.61 -15.52
CA LYS A 143 -6.88 9.84 -14.94
C LYS A 143 -6.77 9.79 -13.42
N SER A 144 -6.99 8.64 -12.79
CA SER A 144 -6.83 8.44 -11.34
C SER A 144 -5.60 7.59 -11.04
N ASP A 145 -4.68 8.12 -10.22
CA ASP A 145 -3.54 7.31 -9.78
C ASP A 145 -3.98 6.15 -8.87
N PHE A 146 -5.17 6.19 -8.26
CA PHE A 146 -5.64 5.11 -7.40
C PHE A 146 -5.79 3.80 -8.18
N LEU A 147 -6.56 3.79 -9.27
CA LEU A 147 -6.72 2.58 -10.07
C LEU A 147 -5.39 2.14 -10.67
N CYS A 148 -4.63 3.10 -11.20
CA CYS A 148 -3.34 2.85 -11.80
C CYS A 148 -2.33 2.23 -10.80
N ASN A 149 -2.28 2.70 -9.55
CA ASN A 149 -1.44 2.16 -8.49
C ASN A 149 -1.90 0.77 -8.05
N MET A 150 -3.22 0.55 -7.95
CA MET A 150 -3.80 -0.76 -7.62
C MET A 150 -3.52 -1.82 -8.70
N LEU A 151 -3.32 -1.39 -9.95
CA LEU A 151 -2.94 -2.22 -11.09
C LEU A 151 -1.41 -2.28 -11.33
N SER A 152 -0.60 -1.60 -10.52
CA SER A 152 0.87 -1.50 -10.69
C SER A 152 1.32 -0.85 -12.01
N GLN A 153 0.55 0.10 -12.55
CA GLN A 153 0.79 0.69 -13.89
C GLN A 153 1.55 2.04 -13.87
N CYS A 154 1.61 2.74 -12.73
CA CYS A 154 2.28 4.06 -12.59
C CYS A 154 3.30 4.10 -11.44
N GLY A 155 3.88 2.95 -11.11
CA GLY A 155 4.94 2.87 -10.10
C GLY A 155 4.91 1.58 -9.31
N GLN A 156 5.29 1.68 -8.04
CA GLN A 156 5.26 0.55 -7.11
C GLN A 156 3.81 0.21 -6.77
N GLY A 157 3.34 -0.92 -7.29
CA GLY A 157 1.98 -1.38 -7.08
C GLY A 157 1.61 -1.58 -5.62
N MET A 158 0.40 -1.13 -5.27
CA MET A 158 -0.21 -1.29 -3.96
C MET A 158 -1.45 -2.19 -4.05
N PRO A 159 -1.83 -2.89 -2.96
CA PRO A 159 -1.12 -2.99 -1.68
C PRO A 159 0.13 -3.86 -1.75
N GLN A 160 1.14 -3.49 -0.96
CA GLN A 160 2.35 -4.28 -0.77
C GLN A 160 2.17 -5.24 0.40
N SER A 161 2.46 -6.52 0.17
CA SER A 161 2.44 -7.54 1.21
C SER A 161 3.81 -7.65 1.87
N SER A 162 3.83 -7.83 3.20
CA SER A 162 5.06 -8.11 3.96
C SER A 162 4.82 -9.20 5.01
N PRO A 163 5.86 -9.84 5.55
CA PRO A 163 5.70 -10.84 6.61
C PRO A 163 4.97 -10.31 7.85
N THR A 164 5.00 -9.00 8.07
CA THR A 164 4.40 -8.37 9.27
C THR A 164 3.09 -7.63 9.02
N VAL A 165 2.72 -7.47 7.74
CA VAL A 165 1.44 -6.92 7.29
C VAL A 165 1.00 -7.75 6.08
N PRO A 166 0.25 -8.84 6.30
CA PRO A 166 -0.17 -9.75 5.24
C PRO A 166 -1.34 -9.13 4.46
N SER A 167 -1.05 -8.12 3.64
CA SER A 167 -1.98 -7.57 2.66
C SER A 167 -1.99 -8.43 1.39
N ARG A 168 -2.95 -8.17 0.50
CA ARG A 168 -2.95 -8.73 -0.85
C ARG A 168 -3.25 -7.68 -1.91
N ALA A 169 -2.77 -7.95 -3.13
CA ALA A 169 -3.16 -7.24 -4.33
C ALA A 169 -4.69 -7.24 -4.52
N ALA A 170 -5.20 -6.21 -5.21
CA ALA A 170 -6.59 -6.23 -5.67
C ALA A 170 -6.82 -7.39 -6.64
N THR A 171 -7.97 -8.05 -6.49
CA THR A 171 -8.48 -8.99 -7.49
C THR A 171 -9.03 -8.22 -8.70
N LYS A 172 -9.26 -8.93 -9.80
CA LYS A 172 -9.89 -8.35 -11.00
C LYS A 172 -11.25 -7.72 -10.69
N ASP A 173 -12.08 -8.41 -9.90
CA ASP A 173 -13.41 -7.92 -9.54
C ASP A 173 -13.34 -6.65 -8.70
N GLU A 174 -12.37 -6.55 -7.79
CA GLU A 174 -12.16 -5.36 -6.99
C GLU A 174 -11.62 -4.19 -7.83
N ALA A 175 -10.69 -4.45 -8.74
CA ALA A 175 -10.23 -3.45 -9.69
C ALA A 175 -11.40 -2.93 -10.55
N CYS A 176 -12.31 -3.81 -10.94
CA CYS A 176 -13.53 -3.41 -11.65
C CYS A 176 -14.52 -2.63 -10.80
N ARG A 177 -14.59 -2.86 -9.49
CA ARG A 177 -15.36 -2.00 -8.57
C ARG A 177 -14.75 -0.60 -8.49
N ILE A 178 -13.41 -0.51 -8.42
CA ILE A 178 -12.72 0.78 -8.43
C ILE A 178 -12.97 1.51 -9.74
N ASP A 179 -12.81 0.85 -10.90
CA ASP A 179 -13.10 1.44 -12.22
C ASP A 179 -14.54 1.95 -12.30
N ALA A 180 -15.54 1.12 -11.92
CA ALA A 180 -16.94 1.53 -11.93
C ALA A 180 -17.23 2.71 -10.99
N TRP A 181 -16.62 2.72 -9.80
CA TRP A 181 -16.75 3.83 -8.84
C TRP A 181 -16.12 5.13 -9.37
N LEU A 182 -14.92 5.05 -9.97
CA LEU A 182 -14.26 6.19 -10.60
C LEU A 182 -15.05 6.72 -11.80
N ARG A 183 -15.60 5.84 -12.67
CA ARG A 183 -16.50 6.23 -13.77
C ARG A 183 -17.72 6.97 -13.28
N CYS A 184 -18.25 6.54 -12.14
CA CYS A 184 -19.37 7.19 -11.47
C CYS A 184 -18.97 8.43 -10.67
N GLY A 185 -17.72 8.86 -10.82
CA GLY A 185 -17.26 10.11 -10.27
C GLY A 185 -16.68 10.05 -8.87
N ALA A 186 -16.35 8.85 -8.41
CA ALA A 186 -15.70 8.61 -7.13
C ALA A 186 -16.41 9.23 -5.90
N PRO A 187 -17.75 9.16 -5.78
CA PRO A 187 -18.43 9.80 -4.66
C PRO A 187 -18.00 9.21 -3.30
N ASN A 188 -17.95 10.08 -2.30
CA ASN A 188 -17.81 9.68 -0.89
C ASN A 188 -19.18 9.33 -0.29
N ASN A 189 -19.76 8.23 -0.75
CA ASN A 189 -21.08 7.72 -0.36
C ASN A 189 -21.00 6.39 0.39
#